data_AF-A0A820IXX0-F1
#
_entry.id   AF-A0A820IXX0-F1
#
_cell.length_a   1.000
_cell.length_b   1.000
_cell.length_c   1.000
_cell.angle_alpha   90.00
_cell.angle_beta   90.00
_cell.angle_gamma   90.00
#
_symmetry.space_group_name_H-M   'P 1'
#
loop_
_entity.id
_entity.type
_entity.pdbx_description
1 polymer ?
#
loop_
_entity_poly.entity_id
_entity_poly.type
_entity_poly.pdbx_seq_one_letter_code
_entity_poly.pdbx_strand_id
1 'polypeptide(L)'
;MKIREQVFQIITDCFKQHGAETIDTPVIELTSLLTEKYGEDSKLIYELKDQGGAKQLALRYDLTVPFARYIAENRIATMKRYHIGKVYRRDNPKMARGRYREFYQCDFDIAGDFDLM
;
A
#
# COMPACT_ATOMS: atom_id res chain seq x y z
N MET A 1 14.40 -9.37 15.20
CA MET A 1 14.22 -9.08 13.75
C MET A 1 14.42 -10.30 12.84
N LYS A 2 15.23 -11.30 13.24
CA LYS A 2 15.50 -12.54 12.46
C LYS A 2 14.28 -13.21 11.80
N ILE A 3 13.19 -13.41 12.53
CA ILE A 3 11.98 -14.06 11.98
C ILE A 3 11.39 -13.23 10.83
N ARG A 4 11.27 -11.91 10.99
CA ARG A 4 10.74 -11.02 9.96
C ARG A 4 11.61 -11.05 8.70
N GLU A 5 12.92 -10.99 8.87
CA GLU A 5 13.88 -11.06 7.76
C GLU A 5 13.77 -12.39 7.01
N GLN A 6 13.67 -13.52 7.72
CA GLN A 6 13.48 -14.83 7.10
C GLN A 6 12.17 -14.92 6.30
N VAL A 7 11.07 -14.42 6.86
CA VAL A 7 9.77 -14.39 6.18
C VAL A 7 9.82 -13.50 4.93
N PHE A 8 10.39 -12.29 5.03
CA PHE A 8 10.52 -11.39 3.89
C PHE A 8 11.42 -11.97 2.80
N GLN A 9 12.51 -12.66 3.17
CA GLN A 9 13.38 -13.30 2.20
C GLN A 9 12.61 -14.35 1.38
N ILE A 10 11.90 -15.27 2.04
CA ILE A 10 11.10 -16.32 1.38
C ILE A 10 10.08 -15.71 0.43
N ILE A 11 9.36 -14.66 0.86
CA ILE A 11 8.32 -14.03 0.05
C ILE A 11 8.93 -13.28 -1.15
N THR A 12 9.98 -12.47 -0.92
CA THR A 12 10.63 -11.71 -2.00
C THR A 12 11.32 -12.62 -3.02
N ASP A 13 11.86 -13.76 -2.62
CA ASP A 13 12.41 -14.75 -3.54
C ASP A 13 11.32 -15.32 -4.46
N CYS A 14 10.14 -15.63 -3.92
CA CYS A 14 8.99 -16.04 -4.72
C CYS A 14 8.57 -14.95 -5.72
N PHE A 15 8.48 -13.69 -5.29
CA PHE A 15 8.11 -12.57 -6.17
C PHE A 15 9.12 -12.35 -7.31
N LYS A 16 10.42 -12.41 -6.99
CA LYS A 16 11.51 -12.30 -7.98
C LYS A 16 11.49 -13.46 -8.98
N GLN A 17 11.22 -14.68 -8.53
CA GLN A 17 11.08 -15.84 -9.40
C GLN A 17 9.94 -15.68 -10.41
N HIS A 18 8.87 -14.94 -10.05
CA HIS A 18 7.76 -14.63 -10.96
C HIS A 18 8.00 -13.37 -11.81
N GLY A 19 9.20 -12.79 -11.77
CA GLY A 19 9.63 -11.65 -12.58
C GLY A 19 9.01 -10.31 -12.15
N ALA A 20 8.63 -10.16 -10.88
CA ALA A 20 8.13 -8.89 -10.38
C ALA A 20 9.26 -7.93 -9.99
N GLU A 21 9.06 -6.66 -10.32
CA GLU A 21 9.93 -5.56 -9.92
C GLU A 21 9.52 -5.00 -8.55
N THR A 22 10.44 -4.37 -7.84
CA THR A 22 10.12 -3.68 -6.58
C THR A 22 9.89 -2.20 -6.84
N ILE A 23 8.87 -1.64 -6.21
CA ILE A 23 8.67 -0.20 -6.11
C ILE A 23 8.58 0.20 -4.63
N ASP A 24 8.71 1.49 -4.36
CA ASP A 24 8.31 2.07 -3.09
C ASP A 24 7.56 3.38 -3.33
N THR A 25 6.64 3.69 -2.42
CA THR A 25 5.82 4.90 -2.49
C THR A 25 5.92 5.67 -1.18
N PRO A 26 5.69 6.99 -1.19
CA PRO A 26 5.60 7.77 0.03
C PRO A 26 4.61 7.16 1.03
N VAL A 27 4.93 7.29 2.32
CA VAL A 27 4.01 6.87 3.39
C VAL A 27 2.79 7.81 3.52
N ILE A 28 2.95 9.04 3.03
CA ILE A 28 1.94 10.10 3.03
C ILE A 28 1.46 10.30 1.59
N GLU A 29 0.15 10.29 1.41
CA GLU A 29 -0.53 10.54 0.14
C GLU A 29 -1.52 11.69 0.29
N LEU A 30 -2.02 12.22 -0.83
CA LEU A 30 -3.11 13.19 -0.81
C LEU A 30 -4.37 12.54 -0.26
N THR A 31 -5.05 13.20 0.69
CA THR A 31 -6.26 12.65 1.32
C THR A 31 -7.33 12.31 0.27
N SER A 32 -7.49 13.16 -0.76
CA SER A 32 -8.46 12.95 -1.84
C SER A 32 -8.25 11.63 -2.61
N LEU A 33 -7.00 11.18 -2.78
CA LEU A 33 -6.70 9.93 -3.48
C LEU A 33 -7.14 8.71 -2.66
N LEU A 34 -7.12 8.82 -1.34
CA LEU A 34 -7.45 7.72 -0.45
C LEU A 34 -8.97 7.67 -0.17
N THR A 35 -9.61 8.81 0.09
CA THR A 35 -11.02 8.82 0.54
C THR A 35 -12.03 8.31 -0.49
N GLU A 36 -11.77 8.48 -1.78
CA GLU A 36 -12.70 8.08 -2.84
C GLU A 36 -12.85 6.56 -3.00
N LYS A 37 -11.87 5.77 -2.51
CA LYS A 37 -11.80 4.32 -2.80
C LYS A 37 -12.38 3.44 -1.70
N TYR A 38 -12.48 3.92 -0.46
CA TYR A 38 -12.78 3.06 0.69
C TYR A 38 -14.18 3.22 1.29
N GLY A 39 -15.05 4.08 0.74
CA GLY A 39 -16.43 4.21 1.23
C GLY A 39 -16.49 4.49 2.73
N GLU A 40 -17.14 3.63 3.52
CA GLU A 40 -17.25 3.76 4.98
C GLU A 40 -15.89 3.63 5.72
N ASP A 41 -14.96 2.83 5.18
CA ASP A 41 -13.63 2.61 5.76
C ASP A 41 -12.73 3.85 5.64
N SER A 42 -13.10 4.84 4.82
CA SER A 42 -12.39 6.13 4.73
C SER A 42 -12.26 6.83 6.09
N LYS A 43 -13.20 6.62 7.01
CA LYS A 43 -13.18 7.16 8.38
C LYS A 43 -12.03 6.61 9.22
N LEU A 44 -11.43 5.50 8.79
CA LEU A 44 -10.32 4.83 9.48
C LEU A 44 -8.95 5.34 9.01
N ILE A 45 -8.90 6.34 8.13
CA ILE A 45 -7.65 6.91 7.63
C ILE A 45 -7.05 7.87 8.66
N TYR A 46 -5.72 7.84 8.78
CA TYR A 46 -4.96 8.81 9.57
C TYR A 46 -4.68 10.06 8.75
N GLU A 47 -5.45 11.12 8.98
CA GLU A 47 -5.20 12.44 8.41
C GLU A 47 -4.10 13.18 9.17
N LEU A 48 -3.27 13.92 8.44
CA LEU A 48 -2.24 14.78 9.01
C LEU A 48 -2.82 16.16 9.27
N LYS A 49 -2.39 16.79 10.36
CA LYS A 49 -2.76 18.17 10.68
C LYS A 49 -2.17 19.12 9.63
N ASP A 50 -2.99 20.00 9.09
CA ASP A 50 -2.54 21.10 8.22
C ASP A 50 -1.57 22.04 8.98
N GLN A 51 -0.46 22.36 8.34
CA GLN A 51 0.60 23.25 8.85
C GLN A 51 0.76 24.51 7.99
N GLY A 52 -0.31 24.93 7.31
CA GLY A 52 -0.30 26.07 6.37
C GLY A 52 -0.05 25.63 4.92
N GLY A 53 -0.26 24.35 4.61
CA GLY A 53 -0.15 23.82 3.26
C GLY A 53 -1.50 23.86 2.55
N ALA A 54 -1.49 24.03 1.23
CA ALA A 54 -2.72 24.03 0.44
C ALA A 54 -3.36 22.64 0.26
N LYS A 55 -2.68 21.55 0.69
CA LYS A 55 -3.07 20.17 0.41
C LYS A 55 -3.31 19.38 1.69
N GLN A 56 -4.45 18.70 1.75
CA GLN A 56 -4.76 17.73 2.80
C GLN A 56 -3.98 16.44 2.55
N LEU A 57 -3.31 15.94 3.58
CA LEU A 57 -2.44 14.78 3.53
C LEU A 57 -2.91 13.71 4.51
N ALA A 58 -2.70 12.44 4.17
CA ALA A 58 -3.02 11.32 5.04
C ALA A 58 -2.03 10.17 4.86
N LEU A 59 -1.92 9.32 5.88
CA LEU A 59 -1.11 8.09 5.80
C LEU A 59 -1.81 7.06 4.91
N ARG A 60 -1.04 6.34 4.11
CA ARG A 60 -1.55 5.27 3.24
C ARG A 60 -2.27 4.17 4.04
N TYR A 61 -3.50 3.85 3.60
CA TYR A 61 -4.35 2.81 4.20
C TYR A 61 -4.00 1.40 3.69
N ASP A 62 -3.53 1.31 2.45
CA ASP A 62 -3.00 0.12 1.80
C ASP A 62 -1.83 0.46 0.85
N LEU A 63 -1.35 -0.53 0.10
CA LEU A 63 -0.33 -0.35 -0.95
C LEU A 63 -0.92 -0.32 -2.37
N THR A 64 -2.18 -0.74 -2.56
CA THR A 64 -2.85 -0.82 -3.87
C THR A 64 -3.25 0.55 -4.42
N VAL A 65 -3.81 1.45 -3.60
CA VAL A 65 -4.15 2.81 -4.06
C VAL A 65 -2.90 3.63 -4.42
N PRO A 66 -1.82 3.63 -3.61
CA PRO A 66 -0.54 4.22 -4.02
C PRO A 66 0.01 3.62 -5.32
N PHE A 67 -0.19 2.33 -5.57
CA PHE A 67 0.21 1.68 -6.81
C PHE A 67 -0.60 2.15 -8.02
N ALA A 68 -1.93 2.26 -7.89
CA ALA A 68 -2.79 2.81 -8.95
C ALA A 68 -2.40 4.25 -9.31
N ARG A 69 -2.12 5.09 -8.30
CA ARG A 69 -1.59 6.45 -8.48
C ARG A 69 -0.25 6.42 -9.23
N TYR A 70 0.67 5.56 -8.81
CA TYR A 70 1.99 5.42 -9.43
C TYR A 70 1.89 5.03 -10.91
N ILE A 71 1.04 4.06 -11.27
CA ILE A 71 0.76 3.68 -12.65
C ILE A 71 0.23 4.88 -13.45
N ALA A 72 -0.78 5.57 -12.91
CA ALA A 72 -1.46 6.67 -13.60
C ALA A 72 -0.53 7.86 -13.85
N GLU A 73 0.27 8.26 -12.86
CA GLU A 73 1.22 9.38 -12.99
C GLU A 73 2.34 9.10 -13.99
N ASN A 74 2.86 7.86 -14.01
CA ASN A 74 3.95 7.47 -14.89
C ASN A 74 3.48 6.96 -16.25
N ARG A 75 2.17 6.88 -16.48
CA ARG A 75 1.55 6.37 -17.72
C ARG A 75 2.05 4.95 -18.09
N ILE A 76 2.16 4.09 -17.08
CA ILE A 76 2.65 2.72 -17.25
C ILE A 76 1.50 1.84 -17.75
N ALA A 77 1.65 1.25 -18.94
CA ALA A 77 0.61 0.40 -19.53
C ALA A 77 0.58 -1.00 -18.91
N THR A 78 1.75 -1.57 -18.59
CA THR A 78 1.87 -2.92 -18.06
C THR A 78 2.97 -2.97 -17.02
N MET A 79 2.69 -3.59 -15.88
CA MET A 79 3.66 -3.76 -14.81
C MET A 79 3.32 -4.99 -13.97
N LYS A 80 4.37 -5.72 -13.59
CA LYS A 80 4.31 -6.75 -12.56
C LYS A 80 5.21 -6.30 -11.42
N ARG A 81 4.64 -6.05 -10.25
CA ARG A 81 5.39 -5.52 -9.12
C ARG A 81 5.09 -6.24 -7.83
N TYR A 82 6.01 -6.11 -6.88
CA TYR A 82 5.75 -6.35 -5.47
C TYR A 82 6.08 -5.12 -4.63
N HIS A 83 5.40 -4.98 -3.50
CA HIS A 83 5.65 -3.91 -2.53
C HIS A 83 5.47 -4.46 -1.11
N ILE A 84 6.53 -4.38 -0.31
CA ILE A 84 6.49 -4.71 1.12
C ILE A 84 6.61 -3.41 1.91
N GLY A 85 5.52 -3.01 2.54
CA GLY A 85 5.43 -1.70 3.18
C GLY A 85 4.54 -1.73 4.41
N LYS A 86 4.81 -0.83 5.36
CA LYS A 86 3.88 -0.58 6.46
C LYS A 86 2.69 0.24 6.00
N VAL A 87 1.52 -0.06 6.56
CA VAL A 87 0.26 0.66 6.32
C VAL A 87 -0.42 1.00 7.64
N TYR A 88 -1.32 1.98 7.57
CA TYR A 88 -1.84 2.65 8.76
C TYR A 88 -3.37 2.66 8.73
N ARG A 89 -4.00 2.03 9.72
CA ARG A 89 -5.46 1.94 9.83
C ARG A 89 -5.91 2.25 11.25
N ARG A 90 -6.84 3.18 11.42
CA ARG A 90 -7.46 3.53 12.71
C ARG A 90 -8.52 2.51 13.14
N ASP A 91 -8.29 1.23 12.85
CA ASP A 91 -9.20 0.17 13.30
C ASP A 91 -9.27 0.19 14.85
N ASN A 92 -10.40 -0.25 15.39
CA ASN A 92 -10.56 -0.40 16.83
C ASN A 92 -9.66 -1.55 17.29
N PRO A 93 -8.57 -1.27 18.02
CA PRO A 93 -7.54 -2.27 18.25
C PRO A 93 -8.08 -3.36 19.18
N LYS A 94 -8.47 -4.49 18.60
CA LYS A 94 -8.65 -5.74 19.36
C LYS A 94 -7.25 -6.32 19.56
N MET A 95 -6.51 -5.78 20.53
CA MET A 95 -5.13 -6.19 20.82
C MET A 95 -5.00 -7.71 21.02
N ALA A 96 -6.02 -8.35 21.61
CA ALA A 96 -6.11 -9.80 21.77
C ALA A 96 -6.23 -10.60 20.45
N ARG A 97 -6.45 -9.94 19.29
CA ARG A 97 -6.57 -10.54 17.96
C ARG A 97 -5.54 -10.04 16.96
N GLY A 98 -4.50 -9.32 17.42
CA GLY A 98 -3.43 -8.82 16.53
C GLY A 98 -3.87 -7.74 15.54
N ARG A 99 -4.97 -7.02 15.82
CA ARG A 99 -5.38 -5.85 15.02
C ARG A 99 -4.64 -4.61 15.50
N TYR A 100 -3.52 -4.33 14.85
CA TYR A 100 -2.70 -3.16 15.11
C TYR A 100 -3.08 -2.00 14.19
N ARG A 101 -2.64 -0.80 14.56
CA ARG A 101 -2.82 0.42 13.76
C ARG A 101 -1.72 0.66 12.75
N GLU A 102 -0.57 0.04 12.95
CA GLU A 102 0.55 -0.03 12.01
C GLU A 102 0.90 -1.52 11.84
N PHE A 103 0.94 -2.00 10.60
CA PHE A 103 1.36 -3.36 10.27
C PHE A 103 1.89 -3.44 8.85
N TYR A 104 2.60 -4.52 8.51
CA TYR A 104 3.11 -4.74 7.16
C TYR A 104 2.03 -5.32 6.25
N GLN A 105 1.94 -4.78 5.05
CA GLN A 105 1.38 -5.45 3.89
C GLN A 105 2.51 -5.91 2.96
N CYS A 106 2.20 -6.91 2.16
CA CYS A 106 3.13 -7.59 1.27
C CYS A 106 2.36 -7.92 0.00
N ASP A 107 2.31 -6.95 -0.90
CA ASP A 107 1.45 -6.99 -2.07
C ASP A 107 2.25 -7.43 -3.30
N PHE A 108 1.58 -8.16 -4.20
CA PHE A 108 2.07 -8.54 -5.52
C PHE A 108 0.94 -8.31 -6.51
N ASP A 109 1.20 -7.52 -7.55
CA ASP A 109 0.16 -7.06 -8.46
C ASP A 109 0.65 -7.18 -9.90
N ILE A 110 -0.29 -7.53 -10.77
CA ILE A 110 -0.12 -7.56 -12.22
C ILE A 110 -1.13 -6.58 -12.81
N ALA A 111 -0.64 -5.52 -13.43
CA ALA A 111 -1.44 -4.52 -14.10
C ALA A 111 -1.15 -4.55 -15.61
N GLY A 112 -2.19 -4.44 -16.42
CA GLY A 112 -2.13 -4.45 -17.87
C GLY A 112 -3.28 -5.25 -18.47
N ASP A 113 -3.44 -5.14 -19.78
CA ASP A 113 -4.38 -5.95 -20.56
C ASP A 113 -3.70 -7.27 -20.94
N PHE A 114 -4.30 -8.39 -20.56
CA PHE A 114 -3.82 -9.72 -20.86
C PHE A 114 -4.96 -10.56 -21.42
N ASP A 115 -4.64 -11.56 -22.23
CA ASP A 115 -5.63 -12.51 -22.73
C ASP A 115 -6.30 -13.24 -21.57
N LEU A 116 -7.61 -13.48 -21.70
CA LEU A 116 -8.31 -14.42 -20.84
C LEU A 116 -7.75 -15.82 -21.13
N MET A 117 -7.10 -16.43 -20.14
CA MET A 117 -6.71 -17.85 -20.21
C MET A 117 -7.93 -18.75 -20.48
#